data_AF-A0A395GKM5-F1
#
_entry.id   AF-A0A395GKM5-F1
#
_cell.length_a   1.000
_cell.length_b   1.000
_cell.length_c   1.000
_cell.angle_alpha   90.00
_cell.angle_beta   90.00
_cell.angle_gamma   90.00
#
_symmetry.space_group_name_H-M   'P 1'
#
loop_
_entity.id
_entity.type
_entity.pdbx_description
1 polymer ?
#
loop_
_entity_poly.entity_id
_entity_poly.type
_entity_poly.pdbx_seq_one_letter_code
_entity_poly.pdbx_strand_id
1 'polypeptide(L)'
;MAPKVLVVLSSHDHHNANNKPTGWYLPEFAHPWAVLHEKTELVIASPKGGKAPLDPGSVEMFKDDPVSSKFHQEQESLWTNTVKLSDVNADDFDAIFYVGGHG
;
A
#
# COMPACT_ATOMS: atom_id res chain seq x y z
N MET A 1 24.29 4.36 -0.63
CA MET A 1 22.92 4.70 -1.04
C MET A 1 21.97 3.98 -0.11
N ALA A 2 20.80 4.55 0.21
CA ALA A 2 19.80 3.84 1.00
C ALA A 2 19.23 2.66 0.17
N PRO A 3 18.87 1.52 0.79
CA PRO A 3 18.22 0.43 0.05
C PRO A 3 16.92 0.89 -0.58
N LYS A 4 16.61 0.38 -1.78
CA LYS A 4 15.40 0.69 -2.52
C LYS A 4 14.41 -0.46 -2.43
N VAL A 5 13.18 -0.18 -1.98
CA VAL A 5 12.14 -1.18 -1.74
C VAL A 5 10.93 -0.87 -2.63
N LEU A 6 10.50 -1.87 -3.40
CA LEU A 6 9.26 -1.83 -4.16
C LEU A 6 8.12 -2.27 -3.25
N VAL A 7 7.23 -1.36 -2.90
CA VAL A 7 5.98 -1.66 -2.17
C VAL A 7 4.87 -1.92 -3.18
N VAL A 8 4.25 -3.09 -3.13
CA VAL A 8 3.18 -3.48 -4.06
C VAL A 8 1.84 -3.51 -3.32
N LEU A 9 0.90 -2.67 -3.78
CA LEU A 9 -0.49 -2.64 -3.34
C LEU A 9 -1.39 -3.34 -4.37
N SER A 10 -2.54 -3.87 -3.92
CA SER A 10 -3.53 -4.44 -4.84
C SER A 10 -4.17 -3.38 -5.77
N SER A 11 -4.81 -3.84 -6.85
CA SER A 11 -5.73 -3.06 -7.70
C SER A 11 -7.12 -3.70 -7.80
N HIS A 12 -7.45 -4.62 -6.89
CA HIS A 12 -8.75 -5.27 -6.75
C HIS A 12 -9.50 -4.64 -5.58
N ASP A 13 -10.75 -4.27 -5.81
CA ASP A 13 -11.52 -3.40 -4.92
C ASP A 13 -12.80 -4.05 -4.39
N HIS A 14 -13.11 -5.29 -4.79
CA HIS A 14 -14.33 -5.99 -4.36
C HIS A 14 -14.12 -7.48 -4.20
N HIS A 15 -14.71 -8.09 -3.17
CA HIS A 15 -14.75 -9.53 -3.04
C HIS A 15 -15.58 -10.18 -4.15
N ASN A 16 -15.00 -11.16 -4.85
CA ASN A 16 -15.68 -11.87 -5.95
C ASN A 16 -16.99 -12.58 -5.52
N ALA A 17 -17.09 -13.02 -4.27
CA ALA A 17 -18.24 -13.82 -3.81
C ALA A 17 -19.49 -13.00 -3.49
N ASN A 18 -19.35 -11.74 -3.05
CA ASN A 18 -20.46 -10.94 -2.54
C ASN A 18 -20.40 -9.46 -2.93
N ASN A 19 -19.42 -9.07 -3.76
CA ASN A 19 -19.24 -7.71 -4.25
C ASN A 19 -19.13 -6.64 -3.16
N LYS A 20 -18.67 -7.01 -1.95
CA LYS A 20 -18.37 -6.03 -0.90
C LYS A 20 -17.03 -5.33 -1.19
N PRO A 21 -16.90 -4.03 -0.93
CA PRO A 21 -15.64 -3.31 -1.09
C PRO A 21 -14.52 -3.91 -0.24
N THR A 22 -13.31 -3.96 -0.79
CA THR A 22 -12.05 -4.36 -0.14
C THR A 22 -10.87 -3.64 -0.80
N GLY A 23 -9.65 -4.09 -0.56
CA GLY A 23 -8.43 -3.50 -1.07
C GLY A 23 -7.20 -4.01 -0.32
N TRP A 24 -6.15 -3.20 -0.32
CA TRP A 24 -5.03 -3.40 0.61
C TRP A 24 -5.43 -3.04 2.05
N TYR A 25 -4.78 -3.64 3.05
CA TYR A 25 -5.15 -3.51 4.46
C TYR A 25 -4.35 -2.40 5.17
N LEU A 26 -5.03 -1.39 5.74
CA LEU A 26 -4.40 -0.16 6.26
C LEU A 26 -3.17 -0.37 7.16
N PRO A 27 -3.26 -1.12 8.28
CA PRO A 27 -2.14 -1.25 9.20
C PRO A 27 -0.95 -2.01 8.60
N GLU A 28 -1.19 -2.86 7.60
CA GLU A 28 -0.13 -3.64 6.94
C GLU A 28 0.75 -2.78 6.04
N PHE A 29 0.32 -1.58 5.65
CA PHE A 29 1.22 -0.60 5.03
C PHE A 29 1.68 0.47 6.04
N ALA A 30 0.77 0.99 6.85
CA ALA A 30 1.07 2.11 7.76
C ALA A 30 2.21 1.80 8.74
N HIS A 31 2.19 0.62 9.37
CA HIS A 31 3.21 0.24 10.35
C HIS A 31 4.57 -0.02 9.73
N PRO A 32 4.70 -0.82 8.65
CA PRO A 32 5.97 -0.95 7.93
C PRO A 32 6.49 0.38 7.39
N TRP A 33 5.62 1.23 6.83
CA TRP A 33 6.01 2.55 6.34
C TRP A 33 6.61 3.41 7.47
N ALA A 34 5.98 3.46 8.64
CA ALA A 34 6.47 4.23 9.79
C ALA A 34 7.89 3.83 10.23
N VAL A 35 8.29 2.57 10.01
CA VAL A 35 9.63 2.06 10.35
C VAL A 35 10.64 2.25 9.21
N LEU A 36 10.20 2.18 7.95
CA LEU A 36 11.05 2.05 6.77
C LEU A 36 11.28 3.36 6.00
N HIS A 37 10.33 4.31 6.00
CA HIS A 37 10.35 5.45 5.08
C HIS A 37 11.55 6.39 5.22
N GLU A 38 12.14 6.48 6.42
CA GLU A 38 13.37 7.29 6.65
C GLU A 38 14.66 6.50 6.35
N LYS A 39 14.58 5.18 6.21
CA LYS A 39 15.73 4.27 6.10
C LYS A 39 15.90 3.71 4.69
N THR A 40 14.88 3.83 3.86
CA THR A 40 14.80 3.21 2.54
C THR A 40 14.12 4.14 1.54
N GLU A 41 14.48 4.03 0.26
CA GLU A 41 13.71 4.63 -0.82
C GLU A 41 12.51 3.71 -1.13
N LEU A 42 11.30 4.17 -0.84
CA LEU A 42 10.08 3.43 -1.13
C LEU A 42 9.50 3.86 -2.48
N VAL A 43 9.33 2.90 -3.40
CA VAL A 43 8.53 3.09 -4.62
C VAL A 43 7.25 2.30 -4.48
N ILE A 44 6.11 2.96 -4.65
CA ILE A 44 4.80 2.33 -4.45
C ILE A 44 4.21 2.03 -5.81
N ALA A 45 3.91 0.75 -6.06
CA ALA A 45 3.34 0.25 -7.30
C ALA A 45 2.01 -0.48 -7.04
N SER A 46 1.20 -0.56 -8.09
CA SER A 46 0.05 -1.47 -8.11
C SER A 46 -0.13 -2.07 -9.53
N PRO A 47 -0.78 -3.23 -9.68
CA PRO A 47 -0.98 -3.85 -10.99
C PRO A 47 -1.55 -2.92 -12.07
N LYS A 48 -2.51 -2.05 -11.71
CA LYS A 48 -3.13 -1.09 -12.64
C LYS A 48 -2.46 0.30 -12.63
N GLY A 49 -1.61 0.60 -11.64
CA GLY A 49 -1.12 1.96 -11.40
C GLY A 49 -2.23 2.92 -10.93
N GLY A 50 -1.87 4.16 -10.64
CA GLY A 50 -2.81 5.18 -10.16
C GLY A 50 -3.31 4.86 -8.76
N LYS A 51 -4.63 4.99 -8.54
CA LYS A 51 -5.25 4.77 -7.22
C LYS A 51 -5.40 3.29 -6.90
N ALA A 52 -4.64 2.82 -5.93
CA ALA A 52 -4.82 1.52 -5.30
C ALA A 52 -6.00 1.56 -4.29
N PRO A 53 -6.95 0.62 -4.37
CA PRO A 53 -8.11 0.58 -3.47
C PRO A 53 -7.67 0.18 -2.06
N LEU A 54 -8.06 0.99 -1.08
CA LEU A 54 -7.87 0.73 0.35
C LEU A 54 -9.12 0.05 0.91
N ASP A 55 -8.94 -0.99 1.72
CA ASP A 55 -10.05 -1.69 2.37
C ASP A 55 -10.72 -0.77 3.43
N PRO A 56 -11.99 -0.37 3.25
CA PRO A 56 -12.65 0.54 4.19
C PRO A 56 -12.91 -0.09 5.55
N GLY A 57 -13.04 -1.42 5.63
CA GLY A 57 -13.16 -2.14 6.90
C GLY A 57 -11.88 -2.04 7.73
N SER A 58 -10.72 -2.04 7.08
CA SER A 58 -9.44 -1.81 7.76
C SER A 58 -9.29 -0.39 8.31
N VAL A 59 -9.84 0.61 7.61
CA VAL A 59 -9.85 2.01 8.08
C VAL A 59 -10.69 2.14 9.35
N GLU A 60 -11.91 1.60 9.34
CA GLU A 60 -12.81 1.66 10.50
C GLU A 60 -12.26 0.90 11.70
N MET A 61 -11.70 -0.31 11.48
CA MET A 61 -11.16 -1.15 12.56
C MET A 61 -9.94 -0.54 13.24
N PHE A 62 -9.16 0.28 12.53
CA PHE A 62 -7.91 0.87 13.03
C PHE A 62 -7.97 2.39 13.17
N LYS A 63 -9.17 2.98 13.25
CA LYS A 63 -9.33 4.43 13.42
C LYS A 63 -8.73 4.97 14.72
N ASP A 64 -8.68 4.14 15.76
CA ASP A 64 -8.12 4.47 17.08
C ASP A 64 -6.63 4.09 17.20
N ASP A 65 -6.04 3.45 16.17
CA ASP A 65 -4.60 3.20 16.11
C ASP A 65 -3.88 4.47 15.63
N PRO A 66 -3.01 5.09 16.43
CA PRO A 66 -2.41 6.38 16.11
C PRO A 66 -1.50 6.33 14.87
N VAL A 67 -0.85 5.19 14.61
CA VAL A 67 0.01 5.02 13.43
C VAL A 67 -0.84 4.94 12.15
N SER A 68 -1.85 4.07 12.14
CA SER A 68 -2.75 3.89 10.99
C SER A 68 -3.57 5.14 10.69
N SER A 69 -4.16 5.76 11.71
CA SER A 69 -4.98 6.97 11.55
C SER A 69 -4.17 8.15 11.00
N LYS A 70 -2.97 8.40 11.55
CA LYS A 70 -2.07 9.45 11.04
C LYS A 70 -1.62 9.17 9.60
N PHE A 71 -1.20 7.93 9.31
CA PHE A 71 -0.80 7.53 7.97
C PHE A 71 -1.93 7.73 6.96
N HIS A 72 -3.16 7.32 7.31
CA HIS A 72 -4.32 7.48 6.45
C HIS A 72 -4.63 8.96 6.13
N GLN A 73 -4.42 9.86 7.09
CA GLN A 73 -4.68 11.29 6.92
C GLN A 73 -3.58 12.02 6.14
N GLU A 74 -2.32 11.63 6.32
CA GLU A 74 -1.18 12.41 5.84
C GLU A 74 -0.52 11.86 4.57
N GLN A 75 -0.68 10.56 4.29
CA GLN A 75 0.11 9.85 3.27
C GLN A 75 -0.71 9.37 2.06
N GLU A 76 -1.90 9.95 1.82
CA GLU A 76 -2.82 9.53 0.74
C GLU A 76 -2.19 9.54 -0.66
N SER A 77 -1.25 10.44 -0.89
CA SER A 77 -0.51 10.51 -2.16
C SER A 77 0.21 9.20 -2.51
N LEU A 78 0.61 8.40 -1.52
CA LEU A 78 1.34 7.14 -1.73
C LEU A 78 0.50 6.08 -2.44
N TRP A 79 -0.79 5.93 -2.09
CA TRP A 79 -1.68 4.94 -2.72
C TRP A 79 -2.58 5.54 -3.80
N THR A 80 -2.61 6.85 -3.98
CA THR A 80 -3.35 7.49 -5.09
C THR A 80 -2.51 7.67 -6.35
N ASN A 81 -1.18 7.67 -6.23
CA ASN A 81 -0.23 7.89 -7.35
C ASN A 81 0.73 6.70 -7.54
N THR A 82 0.24 5.46 -7.44
CA THR A 82 1.10 4.29 -7.61
C THR A 82 1.62 4.17 -9.04
N VAL A 83 2.87 3.74 -9.21
CA VAL A 83 3.39 3.38 -10.53
C VAL A 83 2.72 2.09 -11.00
N LYS A 84 2.53 1.93 -12.30
CA LYS A 84 1.98 0.68 -12.84
C LYS A 84 3.04 -0.40 -12.75
N LEU A 85 2.70 -1.53 -12.13
CA LEU A 85 3.67 -2.59 -11.83
C LEU A 85 4.36 -3.16 -13.08
N SER A 86 3.67 -3.19 -14.23
CA SER A 86 4.26 -3.65 -15.50
C SER A 86 5.39 -2.77 -16.03
N ASP A 87 5.51 -1.55 -15.51
CA ASP A 87 6.47 -0.55 -15.99
C ASP A 87 7.71 -0.50 -15.08
N VAL A 88 7.74 -1.36 -14.05
CA VAL A 88 8.81 -1.45 -13.05
C VAL A 88 9.76 -2.59 -13.41
N ASN A 89 11.07 -2.31 -13.37
CA ASN A 89 12.10 -3.35 -13.45
C ASN A 89 12.46 -3.84 -12.04
N ALA A 90 12.31 -5.13 -11.78
CA ALA A 90 12.59 -5.71 -10.47
C ALA A 90 14.07 -5.61 -10.06
N ASP A 91 14.99 -5.60 -11.04
CA ASP A 91 16.43 -5.50 -10.80
C ASP A 91 16.86 -4.14 -10.23
N ASP A 92 15.98 -3.13 -10.27
CA ASP A 92 16.24 -1.80 -9.70
C ASP A 92 16.04 -1.74 -8.17
N PHE A 93 15.62 -2.86 -7.53
CA PHE A 93 15.22 -2.90 -6.13
C PHE A 93 16.00 -3.95 -5.32
N ASP A 94 16.30 -3.61 -4.07
CA ASP A 94 16.95 -4.51 -3.12
C ASP A 94 15.94 -5.47 -2.45
N ALA A 95 14.67 -5.08 -2.42
CA ALA A 95 13.58 -5.87 -1.85
C ALA A 95 12.22 -5.53 -2.47
N ILE A 96 11.30 -6.49 -2.40
CA ILE A 96 9.89 -6.31 -2.74
C ILE A 96 9.06 -6.58 -1.50
N PHE A 97 8.17 -5.65 -1.16
CA PHE A 97 7.24 -5.75 -0.05
C PHE A 97 5.80 -5.75 -0.57
N TYR A 98 5.12 -6.88 -0.45
CA TYR A 98 3.70 -7.01 -0.79
C TYR A 98 2.84 -6.69 0.43
N VAL A 99 1.99 -5.68 0.32
CA VAL A 99 1.00 -5.34 1.36
C VAL A 99 -0.19 -6.27 1.19
N GLY A 100 -0.67 -6.87 2.28
CA GLY A 100 -1.83 -7.75 2.25
C GLY A 100 -3.16 -6.99 2.23
N GLY A 101 -4.22 -7.69 2.65
CA GLY A 101 -5.61 -7.37 2.35
C GLY A 101 -6.26 -8.46 1.49
N HIS A 102 -7.57 -8.37 1.27
CA HIS A 102 -8.29 -9.35 0.44
C HIS A 102 -8.33 -8.98 -1.05
N GLY A 103 -7.87 -7.77 -1.39
CA GLY A 103 -7.66 -7.37 -2.78
C GLY A 103 -6.54 -8.16 -3.45
#